data_AF-A0A8B3RNM3-F1
#
_entry.id   AF-A0A8B3RNM3-F1
#
_cell.length_a   1.000
_cell.length_b   1.000
_cell.length_c   1.000
_cell.angle_alpha   90.00
_cell.angle_beta   90.00
_cell.angle_gamma   90.00
#
_symmetry.space_group_name_H-M   'P 1'
#
loop_
_entity.id
_entity.type
_entity.pdbx_description
1 polymer ?
#
loop_
_entity_poly.entity_id
_entity_poly.type
_entity_poly.pdbx_seq_one_letter_code
_entity_poly.pdbx_strand_id
1 'polypeptide(L)'
;MKKYLIKNIFYVTIPLVLSYITSFLVNIDLPILIIIFYGILLFFLIPSEVYLGSTMDYNAKVVNPTYRPEKKSFEDSSKRKILSILIVLLCLIITILIWYLSN
;
A
#
# COMPACT_ATOMS: atom_id res chain seq x y z
N MET A 1 2.12 -17.18 8.57
CA MET A 1 1.86 -15.94 9.37
C MET A 1 3.12 -15.09 9.61
N LYS A 2 4.22 -15.63 10.14
CA LYS A 2 5.43 -14.84 10.48
C LYS A 2 5.93 -13.89 9.38
N LYS A 3 6.04 -14.37 8.13
CA LYS A 3 6.48 -13.56 6.97
C LYS A 3 5.58 -12.33 6.70
N TYR A 4 4.28 -12.44 6.97
CA TYR A 4 3.34 -11.34 6.75
C TYR A 4 3.44 -10.26 7.84
N LEU A 5 3.61 -10.68 9.10
CA LEU A 5 3.87 -9.75 10.21
C LEU A 5 5.14 -8.94 9.96
N ILE A 6 6.21 -9.61 9.51
CA ILE A 6 7.47 -8.96 9.14
C ILE A 6 7.26 -7.91 8.03
N LYS A 7 6.47 -8.24 6.99
CA LYS A 7 6.13 -7.26 5.94
C LYS A 7 5.39 -6.04 6.49
N ASN A 8 4.40 -6.24 7.36
CA ASN A 8 3.68 -5.11 7.95
C ASN A 8 4.57 -4.24 8.83
N ILE A 9 5.50 -4.84 9.58
CA ILE A 9 6.49 -4.09 10.36
C ILE A 9 7.30 -3.20 9.41
N PHE A 10 7.77 -3.73 8.27
CA PHE A 10 8.49 -2.94 7.28
C PHE A 10 7.65 -1.81 6.66
N TYR A 11 6.35 -2.03 6.42
CA TYR A 11 5.48 -0.95 5.93
C TYR A 11 5.34 0.21 6.91
N VAL A 12 5.52 -0.02 8.20
CA VAL A 12 5.52 1.03 9.22
C VAL A 12 6.92 1.62 9.41
N THR A 13 7.96 0.80 9.49
CA THR A 13 9.30 1.27 9.85
C THR A 13 10.04 1.96 8.70
N ILE A 14 9.89 1.48 7.46
CA ILE A 14 10.63 2.03 6.32
C ILE A 14 10.28 3.50 6.07
N PRO A 15 8.99 3.91 5.98
CA PRO A 15 8.64 5.32 5.79
C PRO A 15 9.18 6.20 6.92
N LEU A 16 9.14 5.74 8.17
CA LEU A 16 9.65 6.50 9.31
C LEU A 16 11.17 6.71 9.24
N VAL A 17 11.94 5.64 9.00
CA VAL A 17 13.40 5.71 8.88
C VAL A 17 13.80 6.59 7.70
N LEU A 18 13.12 6.43 6.55
CA LEU A 18 13.41 7.21 5.35
C LEU A 18 13.09 8.69 5.55
N SER A 19 11.97 9.00 6.21
CA SER A 19 11.60 10.38 6.60
C SER A 19 12.64 11.01 7.51
N TYR A 20 13.14 10.25 8.51
CA TYR A 20 14.14 10.74 9.44
C TYR A 20 15.47 11.06 8.72
N ILE A 21 15.95 10.13 7.90
CA ILE A 21 17.18 10.31 7.11
C ILE A 21 17.03 11.52 6.19
N THR A 22 15.93 11.62 5.45
CA THR A 22 15.71 12.74 4.50
C THR A 22 15.53 14.08 5.20
N SER A 23 14.85 14.11 6.35
CA SER A 23 14.73 15.32 7.18
C SER A 23 16.12 15.80 7.62
N PHE A 24 16.99 14.88 8.06
CA PHE A 24 18.35 15.19 8.46
C PHE A 24 19.21 15.73 7.29
N LEU A 25 19.03 15.21 6.07
CA LEU A 25 19.81 15.65 4.91
C LEU A 25 19.32 16.99 4.33
N VAL A 26 18.01 17.22 4.26
CA VAL A 26 17.41 18.32 3.49
C VAL A 26 16.82 19.42 4.39
N ASN A 27 16.81 19.23 5.71
CA ASN A 27 16.20 20.14 6.70
C ASN A 27 14.73 20.48 6.40
N ILE A 28 13.98 19.50 5.91
CA ILE A 28 12.52 19.60 5.74
C ILE A 28 11.84 19.03 6.99
N ASP A 29 10.71 19.62 7.35
CA ASP A 29 9.88 19.17 8.47
C ASP A 29 9.55 17.68 8.37
N LEU A 30 9.90 16.97 9.44
CA LEU A 30 9.74 15.53 9.57
C LEU A 30 8.28 15.08 9.35
N PRO A 31 7.23 15.74 9.89
CA PRO A 31 5.83 15.35 9.66
C PRO A 31 5.44 15.39 8.18
N ILE A 32 5.92 16.40 7.43
CA ILE A 32 5.62 16.55 6.00
C ILE A 32 6.20 15.37 5.22
N LEU A 33 7.45 15.00 5.50
CA LEU A 33 8.10 13.86 4.86
C LEU A 33 7.40 12.53 5.17
N ILE A 34 6.97 12.33 6.42
CA ILE A 34 6.21 11.13 6.81
C ILE A 34 4.90 11.04 6.01
N ILE A 35 4.16 12.14 5.89
CA ILE A 35 2.90 12.19 5.11
C ILE A 35 3.17 11.82 3.65
N ILE A 36 4.20 12.40 3.03
CA ILE A 36 4.57 12.12 1.64
C ILE A 36 4.90 10.64 1.45
N PHE A 37 5.79 10.07 2.27
CA PHE A 37 6.21 8.68 2.10
C PHE A 37 5.08 7.69 2.36
N TYR A 38 4.25 7.90 3.38
CA TYR A 38 3.09 7.05 3.59
C TYR A 38 2.05 7.21 2.48
N GLY A 39 1.84 8.42 1.95
CA GLY A 39 0.95 8.64 0.81
C GLY A 39 1.40 7.87 -0.44
N ILE A 40 2.70 7.93 -0.76
CA ILE A 40 3.30 7.16 -1.87
C ILE A 40 3.14 5.65 -1.62
N LEU A 41 3.47 5.17 -0.42
CA LEU A 41 3.35 3.76 -0.07
C LEU A 41 1.90 3.27 -0.22
N LEU A 42 0.93 4.06 0.26
CA LEU A 42 -0.48 3.73 0.20
C LEU A 42 -0.95 3.61 -1.26
N PHE A 43 -0.51 4.52 -2.14
CA PHE A 43 -0.79 4.46 -3.57
C PHE A 43 -0.31 3.14 -4.20
N PHE A 44 0.92 2.71 -3.91
CA PHE A 44 1.47 1.45 -4.42
C PHE A 44 0.86 0.19 -3.80
N LEU A 45 0.24 0.30 -2.62
CA LEU A 45 -0.39 -0.82 -1.93
C LEU A 45 -1.75 -1.19 -2.53
N ILE A 46 -2.38 -0.28 -3.28
CA ILE A 46 -3.66 -0.53 -3.96
C ILE A 46 -3.43 -1.53 -5.11
N PRO A 47 -4.10 -2.70 -5.10
CA PRO A 47 -3.89 -3.71 -6.13
C PRO A 47 -4.38 -3.23 -7.50
N SER A 48 -3.46 -3.02 -8.44
CA SER A 48 -3.76 -2.67 -9.84
C SER A 48 -4.51 -3.78 -10.58
N GLU A 49 -4.33 -5.02 -10.15
CA GLU A 49 -4.94 -6.23 -10.74
C GLU A 49 -6.48 -6.21 -10.69
N VAL A 50 -7.07 -5.48 -9.73
CA VAL A 50 -8.54 -5.34 -9.61
C VAL A 50 -9.13 -4.59 -10.81
N TYR A 51 -8.36 -3.70 -11.43
CA TYR A 51 -8.83 -2.88 -12.56
C TYR A 51 -8.42 -3.44 -13.92
N LEU A 52 -7.29 -4.16 -14.01
CA LEU A 52 -6.74 -4.62 -15.30
C LEU A 52 -7.11 -6.08 -15.66
N GLY A 53 -7.40 -6.93 -14.67
CA GLY A 53 -7.66 -8.34 -14.90
C GLY A 53 -8.89 -8.62 -15.76
N SER A 54 -9.99 -7.89 -15.53
CA SER A 54 -11.25 -8.07 -16.25
C SER A 54 -11.15 -7.73 -17.74
N THR A 55 -10.41 -6.67 -18.09
CA THR A 55 -10.14 -6.29 -19.49
C THR A 55 -9.28 -7.31 -20.22
N MET A 56 -8.27 -7.88 -19.56
CA MET A 56 -7.42 -8.90 -20.16
C MET A 56 -8.19 -10.21 -20.35
N ASP A 57 -8.95 -10.64 -19.35
CA ASP A 57 -9.78 -11.85 -19.43
C ASP A 57 -10.88 -11.69 -20.49
N TYR A 58 -11.46 -10.50 -20.62
CA TYR A 58 -12.43 -10.18 -21.66
C TYR A 58 -11.80 -10.27 -23.05
N ASN A 59 -10.66 -9.61 -23.28
CA ASN A 59 -9.95 -9.67 -24.56
C ASN A 59 -9.53 -11.10 -24.93
N ALA A 60 -9.05 -11.88 -23.96
CA ALA A 60 -8.70 -13.28 -24.19
C ALA A 60 -9.92 -14.14 -24.58
N LYS A 61 -11.09 -13.86 -24.00
CA LYS A 61 -12.35 -14.56 -24.33
C LYS A 61 -12.91 -14.18 -25.71
N VAL A 62 -12.71 -12.94 -26.15
CA VAL A 62 -13.07 -12.50 -27.51
C VAL A 62 -12.23 -13.22 -28.55
N VAL A 63 -10.92 -13.38 -28.30
CA VAL A 63 -10.00 -14.08 -29.22
C VAL A 63 -10.18 -15.61 -29.16
N ASN A 64 -10.48 -16.17 -27.98
CA ASN A 64 -10.75 -17.58 -27.80
C ASN A 64 -11.98 -17.80 -26.90
N PRO A 65 -13.16 -18.15 -27.46
CA PRO A 65 -14.38 -18.35 -26.69
C PRO A 65 -14.32 -19.48 -25.65
N THR A 66 -13.38 -20.43 -25.81
CA THR A 66 -13.16 -21.52 -24.85
C THR A 66 -12.19 -21.16 -23.72
N TYR A 67 -11.60 -19.96 -23.75
CA TYR A 67 -10.74 -19.47 -22.68
C TYR A 67 -11.52 -19.38 -21.36
N ARG A 68 -11.01 -20.08 -20.35
CA ARG A 68 -11.48 -20.00 -18.97
C ARG A 68 -10.36 -19.39 -18.15
N PRO A 69 -10.51 -18.16 -17.62
CA PRO A 69 -9.49 -17.60 -16.75
C PRO A 69 -9.31 -18.51 -15.55
N GLU A 70 -8.06 -18.71 -15.12
CA GLU A 70 -7.79 -19.40 -13.87
C GLU A 70 -8.52 -18.68 -12.73
N LYS A 71 -9.21 -19.44 -11.88
CA LYS A 71 -9.75 -18.89 -10.63
C LYS A 71 -8.56 -18.46 -9.77
N LYS A 72 -8.16 -17.19 -9.89
CA LYS A 72 -7.19 -16.60 -8.98
C LYS A 72 -7.75 -16.79 -7.57
N SER A 73 -6.96 -17.41 -6.68
CA SER A 73 -7.32 -17.62 -5.28
C SER A 73 -7.31 -16.29 -4.55
N PHE A 74 -8.35 -15.48 -4.78
CA PHE A 74 -8.47 -14.12 -4.26
C PHE A 74 -8.66 -14.08 -2.74
N GLU A 75 -9.19 -15.14 -2.11
CA GLU A 75 -9.74 -15.01 -0.75
C GLU A 75 -8.70 -14.78 0.35
N ASP A 76 -7.55 -15.46 0.33
CA ASP A 76 -6.63 -15.44 1.48
C ASP A 76 -5.49 -14.40 1.34
N SER A 77 -5.12 -14.04 0.11
CA SER A 77 -4.15 -12.97 -0.16
C SER A 77 -4.79 -11.58 -0.05
N SER A 78 -6.06 -11.43 -0.45
CA SER A 78 -6.74 -10.14 -0.48
C SER A 78 -7.01 -9.60 0.93
N LYS A 79 -7.51 -10.44 1.86
CA LYS A 79 -7.74 -10.04 3.26
C LYS A 79 -6.47 -9.51 3.93
N ARG A 80 -5.33 -10.15 3.67
CA ARG A 80 -4.01 -9.74 4.18
C ARG A 80 -3.55 -8.41 3.56
N LYS A 81 -3.75 -8.21 2.25
CA LYS A 81 -3.44 -6.93 1.59
C LYS A 81 -4.31 -5.79 2.14
N ILE A 82 -5.61 -6.03 2.31
CA ILE A 82 -6.55 -5.07 2.90
C ILE A 82 -6.12 -4.65 4.31
N LEU A 83 -5.71 -5.61 5.15
CA LEU A 83 -5.20 -5.31 6.49
C LEU A 83 -3.94 -4.44 6.43
N SER A 84 -3.01 -4.69 5.50
CA SER A 84 -1.82 -3.85 5.33
C SER A 84 -2.19 -2.43 4.91
N ILE A 85 -3.16 -2.26 4.01
CA ILE A 85 -3.68 -0.94 3.59
C ILE A 85 -4.25 -0.20 4.80
N LEU A 86 -5.07 -0.88 5.61
CA LEU A 86 -5.72 -0.28 6.77
C LEU A 86 -4.71 0.18 7.82
N ILE A 87 -3.65 -0.60 8.07
CA ILE A 87 -2.55 -0.23 8.96
C ILE A 87 -1.83 1.03 8.45
N VAL A 88 -1.46 1.06 7.16
CA VAL A 88 -0.75 2.21 6.57
C VAL A 88 -1.62 3.46 6.58
N LEU A 89 -2.92 3.33 6.27
CA LEU A 89 -3.89 4.42 6.34
C LEU A 89 -4.00 4.97 7.77
N LEU A 90 -4.06 4.10 8.76
CA LEU A 90 -4.15 4.49 10.17
C LEU A 90 -2.89 5.22 10.62
N CYS A 91 -1.69 4.78 10.21
CA CYS A 91 -0.44 5.50 10.46
C CYS A 91 -0.48 6.92 9.85
N LEU A 92 -0.95 7.05 8.60
CA LEU A 92 -1.05 8.34 7.93
C LEU A 92 -2.03 9.29 8.63
N ILE A 93 -3.21 8.80 9.03
CA ILE A 93 -4.20 9.58 9.77
C ILE A 93 -3.63 10.04 11.13
N ILE A 94 -2.96 9.15 11.86
CA ILE A 94 -2.31 9.49 13.13
C ILE A 94 -1.26 10.57 12.91
N THR A 95 -0.41 10.46 11.89
CA THR A 95 0.60 11.50 11.60
C THR A 95 -0.05 12.85 11.30
N ILE A 96 -1.11 12.89 10.49
CA ILE A 96 -1.82 14.13 10.18
C ILE A 96 -2.46 14.72 11.43
N LEU A 97 -3.08 13.90 12.29
CA LEU A 97 -3.68 14.35 13.55
C LEU A 97 -2.64 14.92 14.51
N ILE A 98 -1.49 14.25 14.67
CA ILE A 98 -0.39 14.72 15.52
C ILE A 98 0.12 16.06 14.98
N TRP A 99 0.32 16.18 13.67
CA TRP A 99 0.78 17.41 13.06
C TRP A 99 -0.22 18.56 13.23
N TYR A 100 -1.51 18.28 13.04
CA TYR A 100 -2.58 19.26 13.23
C TYR A 100 -2.75 19.70 14.69
N LEU A 101 -2.55 18.82 15.66
CA LEU A 101 -2.66 19.15 17.09
C LEU A 101 -1.40 19.85 17.64
N SER A 102 -0.24 19.61 17.01
CA SER A 102 1.04 20.19 17.43
C SER A 102 1.30 21.58 16.85
N ASN A 103 0.48 22.03 15.91
CA ASN A 103 0.61 23.30 15.18
C ASN A 103 -0.60 24.19 15.46
#